data_AF-A0A8J3Z1B5-F1
#
_entry.id   AF-A0A8J3Z1B5-F1
#
_cell.length_a   1.000
_cell.length_b   1.000
_cell.length_c   1.000
_cell.angle_alpha   90.00
_cell.angle_beta   90.00
_cell.angle_gamma   90.00
#
_symmetry.space_group_name_H-M   'P 1'
#
loop_
_entity.id
_entity.type
_entity.pdbx_description
1 polymer ?
#
loop_
_entity_poly.entity_id
_entity_poly.type
_entity_poly.pdbx_seq_one_letter_code
_entity_poly.pdbx_strand_id
1 'polypeptide(L)'
;MESSLIPSAGWETTMTAVSDIMILDPSSTPYVYPPDPRYTRIAVDLNQGAGGKYIFAAYLRDEGTPIRGLFVSVQSDAEPHVPPGFTVLNVDLNQGAGGSYVYLCYTRDTDAGDPVNDLTVVAGDNEDPPLPDGWKLVPGDLNAGAGGAYVYFIYR
;
A
#
# COMPACT_ATOMS: atom_id res chain seq x y z
N MET A 1 -39.04 40.24 -13.46
CA MET A 1 -38.62 39.13 -12.57
C MET A 1 -37.65 38.29 -13.38
N GLU A 2 -36.37 38.62 -13.31
CA GLU A 2 -35.31 37.87 -13.99
C GLU A 2 -34.93 36.69 -13.09
N SER A 3 -35.19 35.46 -13.54
CA SER A 3 -34.67 34.27 -12.86
C SER A 3 -33.21 34.09 -13.26
N SER A 4 -32.31 34.45 -12.35
CA SER A 4 -30.90 34.11 -12.46
C SER A 4 -30.73 32.59 -12.35
N LEU A 5 -30.29 31.97 -13.44
CA LEU A 5 -29.81 30.58 -13.44
C LEU A 5 -28.44 30.56 -12.76
N ILE A 6 -28.39 29.99 -11.56
CA ILE A 6 -27.13 29.68 -10.89
C ILE A 6 -26.51 28.47 -11.61
N PRO A 7 -25.29 28.55 -12.16
CA PRO A 7 -24.64 27.36 -12.69
C PRO A 7 -24.35 26.43 -11.51
N SER A 8 -24.86 25.21 -11.57
CA SER A 8 -24.43 24.14 -10.66
C SER A 8 -22.97 23.82 -10.99
N ALA A 9 -22.04 24.35 -10.21
CA ALA A 9 -20.67 23.89 -10.21
C ALA A 9 -20.64 22.45 -9.69
N GLY A 10 -20.75 21.49 -10.60
CA GLY A 10 -20.39 20.11 -10.35
C GLY A 10 -18.87 20.06 -10.20
N TRP A 11 -18.39 20.09 -8.97
CA TRP A 11 -17.04 19.66 -8.65
C TRP A 11 -17.02 18.14 -8.84
N GLU A 12 -16.80 17.67 -10.07
CA GLU A 12 -16.21 16.34 -10.24
C GLU A 12 -14.81 16.44 -9.66
N THR A 13 -14.64 16.01 -8.41
CA THR A 13 -13.32 15.76 -7.86
C THR A 13 -12.70 14.69 -8.75
N THR A 14 -11.77 15.07 -9.63
CA THR A 14 -10.93 14.11 -10.34
C THR A 14 -10.32 13.22 -9.26
N MET A 15 -10.62 11.91 -9.31
CA MET A 15 -9.91 10.97 -8.45
C MET A 15 -8.45 11.03 -8.83
N THR A 16 -7.65 11.67 -7.99
CA THR A 16 -6.20 11.77 -8.16
C THR A 16 -5.60 10.39 -7.92
N ALA A 17 -4.61 10.02 -8.74
CA ALA A 17 -3.90 8.77 -8.55
C ALA A 17 -3.10 8.78 -7.24
N VAL A 18 -2.71 7.60 -6.76
CA VAL A 18 -1.77 7.45 -5.66
C VAL A 18 -0.43 8.03 -6.10
N SER A 19 0.00 9.09 -5.42
CA SER A 19 1.25 9.80 -5.70
C SER A 19 2.35 9.44 -4.70
N ASP A 20 1.98 9.00 -3.50
CA ASP A 20 2.92 8.58 -2.46
C ASP A 20 2.40 7.43 -1.58
N ILE A 21 3.34 6.65 -1.04
CA ILE A 21 3.08 5.56 -0.09
C ILE A 21 4.05 5.70 1.07
N MET A 22 3.51 5.62 2.28
CA MET A 22 4.25 5.66 3.54
C MET A 22 4.03 4.35 4.28
N ILE A 23 5.12 3.73 4.76
CA ILE A 23 5.02 2.73 5.82
C ILE A 23 5.14 3.49 7.14
N LEU A 24 4.14 3.33 8.01
CA LEU A 24 4.15 3.92 9.34
C LEU A 24 5.14 3.16 10.23
N ASP A 25 5.80 3.89 11.15
CA ASP A 25 6.83 3.32 12.02
C ASP A 25 6.31 2.09 12.79
N PRO A 26 7.01 0.94 12.71
CA PRO A 26 6.66 -0.27 13.43
C PRO A 26 6.53 -0.02 14.94
N SER A 27 5.40 -0.43 15.51
CA SER A 27 5.01 -0.07 16.87
C SER A 27 4.63 -1.28 17.72
N SER A 28 4.69 -1.14 19.05
CA SER A 28 4.12 -2.11 19.99
C SER A 28 2.61 -1.95 20.19
N THR A 29 1.99 -0.94 19.56
CA THR A 29 0.54 -0.67 19.66
C THR A 29 -0.06 -0.39 18.28
N PRO A 30 -1.37 -0.61 18.09
CA PRO A 30 -2.04 -0.34 16.82
C PRO A 30 -2.34 1.15 16.57
N TYR A 31 -2.02 2.03 17.53
CA TYR A 31 -2.35 3.47 17.50
C TYR A 31 -1.26 4.28 16.78
N VAL A 32 -0.95 3.91 15.54
CA VAL A 32 -0.01 4.62 14.67
C VAL A 32 -0.79 5.28 13.55
N TYR A 33 -0.50 6.55 13.27
CA TYR A 33 -1.18 7.35 12.27
C TYR A 33 -0.16 8.13 11.44
N PRO A 34 -0.45 8.41 10.17
CA PRO A 34 0.42 9.27 9.37
C PRO A 34 0.51 10.67 10.02
N PRO A 35 1.70 11.31 9.99
CA PRO A 35 1.86 12.65 10.55
C PRO A 35 1.13 13.73 9.72
N ASP A 36 0.94 13.50 8.42
CA ASP A 36 0.16 14.37 7.53
C ASP A 36 -1.26 13.81 7.37
N PRO A 37 -2.31 14.57 7.74
CA PRO A 37 -3.70 14.12 7.67
C PRO A 37 -4.22 13.92 6.23
N ARG A 38 -3.49 14.35 5.20
CA ARG A 38 -3.85 14.07 3.80
C ARG A 38 -3.64 12.61 3.41
N TYR A 39 -2.83 11.87 4.16
CA TYR A 39 -2.65 10.45 3.94
C TYR A 39 -3.85 9.66 4.42
N THR A 40 -4.30 8.73 3.58
CA THR A 40 -5.28 7.71 3.95
C THR A 40 -4.54 6.52 4.52
N ARG A 41 -4.74 6.23 5.82
CA ARG A 41 -4.19 5.03 6.47
C ARG A 41 -4.99 3.80 6.06
N ILE A 42 -4.29 2.73 5.70
CA ILE A 42 -4.86 1.39 5.52
C ILE A 42 -4.98 0.76 6.92
N ALA A 43 -6.19 0.36 7.30
CA ALA A 43 -6.51 -0.08 8.66
C ALA A 43 -6.08 -1.52 8.99
N VAL A 44 -5.54 -2.25 8.01
CA VAL A 44 -5.06 -3.63 8.15
C VAL A 44 -3.62 -3.62 8.65
N ASP A 45 -3.35 -4.39 9.70
CA ASP A 45 -2.00 -4.65 10.17
C ASP A 45 -1.26 -5.51 9.16
N LEU A 46 -0.09 -5.06 8.69
CA LEU A 46 0.68 -5.79 7.69
C LEU A 46 1.25 -7.10 8.26
N ASN A 47 1.34 -7.21 9.59
CA ASN A 47 1.73 -8.42 10.32
C ASN A 47 0.53 -9.24 10.85
N GLN A 48 -0.67 -9.05 10.29
CA GLN A 48 -1.90 -9.60 10.87
C GLN A 48 -1.79 -11.12 11.14
N GLY A 49 -1.93 -11.51 12.40
CA GLY A 49 -1.89 -12.91 12.83
C GLY A 49 -0.50 -13.54 12.95
N ALA A 50 0.55 -12.89 12.48
CA ALA A 50 1.94 -13.36 12.61
C ALA A 50 2.56 -12.98 13.97
N GLY A 51 2.02 -11.94 14.62
CA GLY A 51 2.59 -11.34 15.83
C GLY A 51 3.62 -10.26 15.47
N GLY A 52 4.59 -9.99 16.34
CA GLY A 52 5.60 -8.97 16.09
C GLY A 52 5.12 -7.53 16.28
N LYS A 53 5.59 -6.61 15.43
CA LYS A 53 5.21 -5.20 15.48
C LYS A 53 3.91 -4.95 14.73
N TYR A 54 3.12 -4.01 15.20
CA TYR A 54 2.05 -3.41 14.41
C TYR A 54 2.67 -2.53 13.34
N ILE A 55 2.36 -2.82 12.08
CA ILE A 55 2.89 -2.10 10.92
C ILE A 55 1.71 -1.76 10.03
N PHE A 56 1.65 -0.53 9.53
CA PHE A 56 0.56 -0.08 8.66
C PHE A 56 1.13 0.70 7.49
N ALA A 57 0.45 0.62 6.35
CA ALA A 57 0.70 1.51 5.24
C ALA A 57 -0.30 2.67 5.22
N ALA A 58 0.09 3.77 4.60
CA ALA A 58 -0.77 4.88 4.25
C ALA A 58 -0.42 5.36 2.84
N TYR A 59 -1.38 5.98 2.15
CA TYR A 59 -1.16 6.50 0.81
C TYR A 59 -1.72 7.90 0.65
N LEU A 60 -1.11 8.68 -0.24
CA LEU A 60 -1.55 10.03 -0.60
C LEU A 60 -2.08 10.02 -2.04
N ARG A 61 -3.20 10.73 -2.24
CA ARG A 61 -3.75 11.03 -3.57
C ARG A 61 -3.78 12.53 -3.78
N ASP A 62 -2.91 13.03 -4.65
CA ASP A 62 -2.80 14.45 -5.00
C ASP A 62 -2.28 14.64 -6.44
N GLU A 63 -1.94 15.88 -6.79
CA GLU A 63 -1.42 16.25 -8.13
C GLU A 63 0.06 15.87 -8.34
N GLY A 64 0.66 15.08 -7.43
CA GLY A 64 2.02 14.58 -7.55
C GLY A 64 2.18 13.51 -8.64
N THR A 65 3.44 13.18 -8.98
CA THR A 65 3.74 12.15 -10.00
C THR A 65 3.19 10.79 -9.55
N PRO A 66 2.28 10.17 -10.32
CA PRO A 66 1.64 8.93 -9.91
C PRO A 66 2.62 7.75 -9.77
N ILE A 67 2.34 6.90 -8.80
CA ILE A 67 2.89 5.54 -8.73
C ILE A 67 2.20 4.70 -9.80
N ARG A 68 2.97 3.88 -10.50
CA ARG A 68 2.52 3.09 -11.66
C ARG A 68 2.84 1.60 -11.55
N GLY A 69 3.77 1.24 -10.67
CA GLY A 69 4.10 -0.15 -10.38
C GLY A 69 4.42 -0.35 -8.90
N LEU A 70 4.08 -1.53 -8.40
CA LEU A 70 4.36 -1.98 -7.04
C LEU A 70 5.05 -3.34 -7.11
N PHE A 71 5.96 -3.59 -6.18
CA PHE A 71 6.68 -4.85 -6.05
C PHE A 71 6.93 -5.15 -4.57
N VAL A 72 6.73 -6.39 -4.16
CA VAL A 72 7.10 -6.85 -2.81
C VAL A 72 8.34 -7.74 -2.94
N SER A 73 9.42 -7.35 -2.25
CA SER A 73 10.61 -8.19 -2.11
C SER A 73 10.46 -9.08 -0.88
N VAL A 74 10.60 -10.39 -1.04
CA VAL A 74 10.61 -11.39 0.04
C VAL A 74 11.94 -12.13 0.00
N GLN A 75 12.68 -12.12 1.11
CA GLN A 75 14.08 -12.57 1.11
C GLN A 75 14.58 -13.03 2.49
N SER A 76 15.70 -13.76 2.49
CA SER A 76 16.31 -14.31 3.71
C SER A 76 17.29 -13.37 4.40
N ASP A 77 17.77 -12.34 3.71
CA ASP A 77 18.69 -11.34 4.23
C ASP A 77 18.01 -9.97 4.33
N ALA A 78 18.58 -9.06 5.11
CA ALA A 78 18.01 -7.74 5.39
C ALA A 78 18.32 -6.68 4.33
N GLU A 79 18.99 -7.04 3.22
CA GLU A 79 19.39 -6.08 2.18
C GLU A 79 18.40 -6.13 1.01
N PRO A 80 17.45 -5.18 0.88
CA PRO A 80 16.36 -5.30 -0.07
C PRO A 80 16.84 -5.52 -1.52
N HIS A 81 16.39 -6.60 -2.14
CA HIS A 81 16.58 -6.86 -3.57
C HIS A 81 15.53 -6.08 -4.37
N VAL A 82 15.91 -4.89 -4.82
CA VAL A 82 15.02 -3.96 -5.52
C VAL A 82 15.21 -4.08 -7.04
N PRO A 83 14.14 -4.29 -7.84
CA PRO A 83 14.24 -4.25 -9.28
C PRO A 83 14.76 -2.89 -9.79
N PRO A 84 15.49 -2.83 -10.91
CA PRO A 84 15.90 -1.57 -11.53
C PRO A 84 14.70 -0.64 -11.76
N GLY A 85 14.87 0.64 -11.41
CA GLY A 85 13.81 1.65 -11.57
C GLY A 85 12.75 1.67 -10.46
N PHE A 86 12.86 0.80 -9.45
CA PHE A 86 12.01 0.85 -8.27
C PHE A 86 12.69 1.57 -7.11
N THR A 87 11.88 2.23 -6.29
CA THR A 87 12.25 2.83 -5.01
C THR A 87 11.73 1.95 -3.90
N VAL A 88 12.59 1.57 -2.95
CA VAL A 88 12.21 0.77 -1.77
C VAL A 88 11.74 1.67 -0.63
N LEU A 89 10.68 1.24 0.05
CA LEU A 89 10.29 1.75 1.36
C LEU A 89 11.04 0.92 2.41
N ASN A 90 12.11 1.50 2.98
CA ASN A 90 13.11 0.77 3.77
C ASN A 90 12.63 0.46 5.20
N VAL A 91 11.52 -0.26 5.32
CA VAL A 91 10.96 -0.81 6.54
C VAL A 91 10.64 -2.28 6.30
N ASP A 92 11.15 -3.15 7.17
CA ASP A 92 10.80 -4.56 7.14
C ASP A 92 9.33 -4.74 7.56
N LEU A 93 8.50 -5.16 6.63
CA LEU A 93 7.06 -5.32 6.82
C LEU A 93 6.72 -6.54 7.68
N ASN A 94 7.71 -7.41 7.93
CA ASN A 94 7.59 -8.60 8.77
C ASN A 94 8.30 -8.41 10.13
N GLN A 95 8.60 -7.15 10.50
CA GLN A 95 9.49 -6.85 11.62
C GLN A 95 8.98 -7.42 12.95
N GLY A 96 9.79 -8.28 13.55
CA GLY A 96 9.53 -8.89 14.86
C GLY A 96 8.58 -10.08 14.84
N ALA A 97 8.05 -10.46 13.68
CA ALA A 97 7.23 -11.67 13.52
C ALA A 97 8.09 -12.93 13.28
N GLY A 98 9.36 -12.76 12.87
CA GLY A 98 10.35 -13.85 12.82
C GLY A 98 10.38 -14.66 11.52
N GLY A 99 9.81 -14.14 10.44
CA GLY A 99 9.86 -14.72 9.10
C GLY A 99 10.95 -14.12 8.21
N SER A 100 10.68 -14.12 6.90
CA SER A 100 11.49 -13.45 5.88
C SER A 100 11.52 -11.95 6.08
N TYR A 101 12.56 -11.28 5.60
CA TYR A 101 12.54 -9.83 5.43
C TYR A 101 11.65 -9.48 4.25
N VAL A 102 10.73 -8.55 4.46
CA VAL A 102 9.75 -8.16 3.43
C VAL A 102 9.76 -6.65 3.24
N TYR A 103 9.85 -6.20 1.98
CA TYR A 103 9.90 -4.77 1.65
C TYR A 103 8.94 -4.42 0.51
N LEU A 104 8.19 -3.32 0.67
CA LEU A 104 7.41 -2.74 -0.42
C LEU A 104 8.30 -1.81 -1.26
N CYS A 105 8.22 -1.96 -2.57
CA CYS A 105 8.87 -1.13 -3.56
C CYS A 105 7.81 -0.54 -4.50
N TYR A 106 8.08 0.65 -5.03
CA TYR A 106 7.22 1.29 -6.03
C TYR A 106 8.04 1.86 -7.19
N THR A 107 7.41 2.08 -8.33
CA THR A 107 7.98 2.86 -9.44
C THR A 107 6.98 3.87 -9.99
N ARG A 108 7.51 4.94 -10.59
CA ARG A 108 6.75 5.95 -11.33
C ARG A 108 7.00 5.87 -12.83
N ASP A 109 7.74 4.85 -13.27
CA ASP A 109 8.01 4.60 -14.69
C ASP A 109 6.72 4.35 -15.45
N THR A 110 6.54 5.04 -16.57
CA THR A 110 5.39 4.88 -17.46
C THR A 110 5.31 3.50 -18.09
N ASP A 111 6.44 2.81 -18.22
CA ASP A 111 6.51 1.46 -18.77
C ASP A 111 5.95 0.39 -17.81
N ALA A 112 5.78 0.73 -16.52
CA ALA A 112 5.21 -0.18 -15.52
C ALA A 112 3.68 -0.38 -15.65
N GLY A 113 2.98 0.51 -16.37
CA GLY A 113 1.54 0.43 -16.60
C GLY A 113 0.81 1.74 -16.31
N ASP A 114 -0.51 1.67 -16.12
CA ASP A 114 -1.37 2.81 -15.77
C ASP A 114 -1.13 3.33 -14.33
N PRO A 115 -1.52 4.57 -14.00
CA PRO A 115 -1.48 5.04 -12.62
C PRO A 115 -2.23 4.12 -11.67
N VAL A 116 -1.66 3.89 -10.49
CA VAL A 116 -2.37 3.29 -9.37
C VAL A 116 -3.35 4.33 -8.82
N ASN A 117 -4.64 4.05 -8.87
CA ASN A 117 -5.73 4.92 -8.42
C ASN A 117 -6.17 4.60 -6.99
N ASP A 118 -5.98 3.36 -6.55
CA ASP A 118 -6.32 2.91 -5.21
C ASP A 118 -5.35 1.84 -4.72
N LEU A 119 -5.13 1.81 -3.41
CA LEU A 119 -4.26 0.85 -2.74
C LEU A 119 -4.92 0.43 -1.43
N THR A 120 -5.01 -0.88 -1.20
CA THR A 120 -5.42 -1.44 0.08
C THR A 120 -4.69 -2.74 0.36
N VAL A 121 -4.99 -3.35 1.50
CA VAL A 121 -4.45 -4.64 1.92
C VAL A 121 -5.59 -5.61 2.16
N VAL A 122 -5.38 -6.86 1.75
CA VAL A 122 -6.24 -7.99 2.09
C VAL A 122 -5.48 -8.90 3.03
N ALA A 123 -6.18 -9.47 4.02
CA ALA A 123 -5.64 -10.41 4.98
C ALA A 123 -6.64 -11.53 5.25
N GLY A 124 -6.19 -12.78 5.27
CA GLY A 124 -7.05 -13.94 5.57
C GLY A 124 -6.31 -15.27 5.53
N ASP A 125 -7.05 -16.38 5.53
CA ASP A 125 -6.50 -17.74 5.61
C ASP A 125 -6.22 -18.37 4.23
N ASN A 126 -6.18 -17.57 3.16
CA ASN A 126 -6.02 -18.04 1.78
C ASN A 126 -4.87 -17.30 1.06
N GLU A 127 -3.91 -18.08 0.54
CA GLU A 127 -2.77 -17.57 -0.23
C GLU A 127 -3.13 -17.02 -1.62
N ASP A 128 -4.32 -17.37 -2.12
CA ASP A 128 -4.89 -16.85 -3.36
C ASP A 128 -6.25 -16.16 -3.08
N PRO A 129 -6.22 -14.96 -2.45
CA PRO A 129 -7.45 -14.30 -2.01
C PRO A 129 -8.30 -13.84 -3.21
N PRO A 130 -9.63 -13.98 -3.15
CA PRO A 130 -10.50 -13.43 -4.18
C PRO A 130 -10.37 -11.89 -4.20
N LEU A 131 -10.09 -11.34 -5.39
CA LEU A 131 -9.95 -9.90 -5.58
C LEU A 131 -11.28 -9.28 -6.01
N PRO A 132 -11.60 -8.04 -5.57
CA PRO A 132 -12.70 -7.30 -6.16
C PRO A 132 -12.43 -6.97 -7.63
N ASP A 133 -13.48 -6.80 -8.42
CA ASP A 133 -13.36 -6.49 -9.85
C ASP A 133 -12.47 -5.27 -10.10
N GLY A 134 -11.53 -5.43 -11.03
CA GLY A 134 -10.57 -4.39 -11.43
C GLY A 134 -9.35 -4.25 -10.53
N TRP A 135 -9.28 -4.97 -9.40
CA TRP A 135 -8.10 -4.99 -8.53
C TRP A 135 -7.09 -6.05 -8.97
N LYS A 136 -5.82 -5.75 -8.72
CA LYS A 136 -4.66 -6.58 -9.00
C LYS A 136 -3.91 -6.86 -7.71
N LEU A 137 -3.45 -8.09 -7.55
CA LEU A 137 -2.56 -8.49 -6.46
C LEU A 137 -1.15 -7.97 -6.72
N VAL A 138 -0.47 -7.50 -5.68
CA VAL A 138 1.00 -7.39 -5.69
C VAL A 138 1.56 -8.69 -5.12
N PRO A 139 2.24 -9.54 -5.94
CA PRO A 139 2.72 -10.83 -5.46
C PRO A 139 3.74 -10.69 -4.34
N GLY A 140 3.57 -11.48 -3.28
CA GLY A 140 4.44 -11.51 -2.10
C GLY A 140 3.64 -11.41 -0.81
N ASP A 141 3.59 -12.50 -0.05
CA ASP A 141 2.95 -12.53 1.27
C ASP A 141 3.77 -11.69 2.26
N LEU A 142 3.13 -10.72 2.91
CA LEU A 142 3.81 -9.84 3.87
C LEU A 142 4.25 -10.58 5.14
N ASN A 143 3.59 -11.69 5.46
CA ASN A 143 3.93 -12.57 6.59
C ASN A 143 4.80 -13.76 6.19
N ALA A 144 5.45 -13.72 5.01
CA ALA A 144 6.21 -14.85 4.49
C ALA A 144 7.17 -15.45 5.53
N GLY A 145 7.01 -16.74 5.83
CA GLY A 145 7.84 -17.47 6.79
C GLY A 145 7.54 -17.22 8.28
N ALA A 146 6.70 -16.24 8.63
CA ALA A 146 6.28 -15.99 10.01
C ALA A 146 5.03 -16.80 10.41
N GLY A 147 4.20 -17.19 9.43
CA GLY A 147 2.88 -17.77 9.65
C GLY A 147 1.84 -16.69 9.95
N GLY A 148 0.66 -17.07 10.44
CA GLY A 148 -0.46 -16.13 10.62
C GLY A 148 -1.36 -16.05 9.40
N ALA A 149 -1.94 -14.86 9.15
CA ALA A 149 -2.74 -14.65 7.95
C ALA A 149 -1.83 -14.48 6.73
N TYR A 150 -2.34 -14.86 5.55
CA TYR A 150 -1.78 -14.40 4.29
C TYR A 150 -2.18 -12.95 4.07
N VAL A 151 -1.19 -12.07 3.87
CA VAL A 151 -1.40 -10.63 3.78
C VAL A 151 -0.81 -10.12 2.48
N TYR A 152 -1.60 -9.39 1.69
CA TYR A 152 -1.16 -8.88 0.39
C TYR A 152 -1.62 -7.44 0.16
N PHE A 153 -0.76 -6.66 -0.48
CA PHE A 153 -1.20 -5.42 -1.13
C PHE A 153 -2.01 -5.75 -2.38
N ILE A 154 -3.08 -4.98 -2.61
CA ILE A 154 -3.86 -4.98 -3.85
C ILE A 154 -4.04 -3.55 -4.34
N TYR A 155 -4.12 -3.37 -5.65
CA TYR A 155 -4.23 -2.05 -6.27
C TYR A 155 -5.13 -2.05 -7.50
N ARG A 156 -5.59 -0.87 -7.93
CA ARG A 156 -6.30 -0.64 -9.21
C ARG A 156 -6.05 0.76 -9.72
#